data_AF-A0A0U2V468-F1
#
_entry.id   AF-A0A0U2V468-F1
#
_cell.length_a   1.000
_cell.length_b   1.000
_cell.length_c   1.000
_cell.angle_alpha   90.00
_cell.angle_beta   90.00
_cell.angle_gamma   90.00
#
_symmetry.space_group_name_H-M   'P 1'
#
loop_
_entity.id
_entity.type
_entity.pdbx_description
1 polymer ?
#
loop_
_entity_poly.entity_id
_entity_poly.type
_entity_poly.pdbx_seq_one_letter_code
_entity_poly.pdbx_strand_id
1 'polypeptide(L)'
;MDRLARSRWMKWSLFALAVAAIVYAIVQSWPQHREDSSVGSIAPSFELPDLQGETVRLTDFRGKGVLLNFWASWCGPCVKEMPLLNERGNCAALMISKPCWTSFVRML
;
A
#
# COMPACT_ATOMS: atom_id res chain seq x y z
N MET A 1 -51.89 -25.03 -16.52
CA MET A 1 -51.82 -23.73 -15.81
C MET A 1 -50.34 -23.37 -15.51
N ASP A 2 -49.41 -23.67 -16.44
CA ASP A 2 -48.00 -23.93 -16.06
C ASP A 2 -46.98 -22.94 -16.66
N ARG A 3 -47.43 -22.08 -17.59
CA ARG A 3 -46.59 -20.99 -18.15
C ARG A 3 -46.36 -19.84 -17.16
N LEU A 4 -47.33 -19.57 -16.29
CA LEU A 4 -47.22 -18.53 -15.26
C LEU A 4 -46.27 -18.94 -14.12
N ALA A 5 -46.26 -20.22 -13.74
CA ALA A 5 -45.34 -20.76 -12.72
C ALA A 5 -43.89 -20.78 -13.22
N ARG A 6 -43.67 -21.17 -14.48
CA ARG A 6 -42.35 -21.15 -15.15
C ARG A 6 -41.79 -19.73 -15.30
N SER A 7 -42.64 -18.75 -15.65
CA SER A 7 -42.25 -17.33 -15.72
C SER A 7 -41.94 -16.74 -14.33
N ARG A 8 -42.69 -17.14 -13.30
CA ARG A 8 -42.43 -16.71 -11.92
C ARG A 8 -41.06 -17.19 -11.45
N TRP A 9 -40.77 -18.48 -11.61
CA TRP A 9 -39.47 -19.06 -11.25
C TRP A 9 -38.30 -18.41 -12.00
N MET A 10 -38.45 -18.18 -13.31
CA MET A 10 -37.44 -17.50 -14.13
C MET A 10 -37.13 -16.08 -13.60
N LYS A 11 -38.17 -15.33 -13.22
CA LYS A 11 -38.02 -13.96 -12.70
C LYS A 11 -37.33 -13.93 -11.33
N TRP A 12 -37.62 -14.88 -10.45
CA TRP A 12 -36.96 -15.00 -9.14
C TRP A 12 -35.47 -15.37 -9.28
N SER A 13 -35.14 -16.28 -10.19
CA SER A 13 -33.73 -16.63 -10.47
C SER A 13 -32.95 -15.45 -11.06
N LEU A 14 -33.54 -14.72 -12.01
CA LEU A 14 -32.92 -13.52 -12.58
C LEU A 14 -32.74 -12.42 -11.53
N PHE A 15 -33.73 -12.21 -10.66
CA PHE A 15 -33.64 -11.26 -9.57
C PHE A 15 -32.53 -11.63 -8.56
N ALA A 16 -32.46 -12.90 -8.16
CA ALA A 16 -31.42 -13.39 -7.26
C ALA A 16 -30.00 -13.20 -7.86
N LEU A 17 -29.84 -13.48 -9.16
CA LEU A 17 -28.57 -13.25 -9.87
C LEU A 17 -28.22 -11.76 -9.95
N ALA A 18 -29.20 -10.90 -10.24
CA ALA A 18 -28.99 -9.45 -10.27
C ALA A 18 -28.60 -8.91 -8.89
N VAL A 19 -29.26 -9.36 -7.81
CA VAL A 19 -28.92 -8.99 -6.44
C VAL A 19 -27.52 -9.48 -6.07
N ALA A 20 -27.16 -10.72 -6.41
CA ALA A 20 -25.83 -11.26 -6.16
C ALA A 20 -24.74 -10.44 -6.88
N ALA A 21 -24.96 -10.04 -8.13
CA ALA A 21 -24.04 -9.20 -8.87
C ALA A 21 -23.89 -7.80 -8.27
N ILE A 22 -25.01 -7.19 -7.82
CA ILE A 22 -25.01 -5.88 -7.15
C ILE A 22 -24.25 -5.97 -5.81
N VAL A 23 -24.52 -6.99 -5.00
CA VAL A 23 -23.82 -7.22 -3.73
C VAL A 23 -22.33 -7.42 -3.97
N TYR A 24 -21.95 -8.20 -4.98
CA TYR A 24 -20.55 -8.38 -5.35
C TYR A 24 -19.88 -7.06 -5.74
N ALA A 25 -20.55 -6.23 -6.55
CA ALA A 25 -20.05 -4.91 -6.91
C ALA A 25 -19.91 -3.97 -5.69
N ILE A 26 -20.85 -4.03 -4.74
CA ILE A 26 -20.79 -3.24 -3.49
C ILE A 26 -19.61 -3.70 -2.61
N VAL A 27 -19.43 -5.01 -2.45
CA VAL A 27 -18.33 -5.57 -1.65
C VAL A 27 -16.96 -5.15 -2.20
N GLN A 28 -16.79 -5.13 -3.52
CA GLN A 28 -15.53 -4.73 -4.17
C GLN A 28 -15.32 -3.20 -4.19
N SER A 29 -16.40 -2.42 -4.10
CA SER A 29 -16.32 -0.96 -4.11
C SER A 29 -16.26 -0.35 -2.71
N TRP A 30 -16.35 -1.17 -1.64
CA TRP A 30 -16.12 -0.67 -0.29
C TRP A 30 -14.69 -0.13 -0.16
N PRO A 31 -14.54 1.18 0.10
CA PRO A 31 -13.23 1.75 0.35
C PRO A 31 -12.71 1.09 1.64
N GLN A 32 -11.69 0.26 1.51
CA GLN A 32 -10.95 -0.24 2.67
C GLN A 32 -10.54 0.96 3.52
N HIS A 33 -10.79 0.88 4.83
CA HIS A 33 -10.58 1.95 5.79
C HIS A 33 -9.18 2.55 5.59
N ARG A 34 -9.10 3.68 4.89
CA ARG A 34 -7.88 4.46 4.84
C ARG A 34 -7.81 5.16 6.19
N GLU A 35 -6.92 4.73 7.06
CA GLU A 35 -6.42 5.60 8.11
C GLU A 35 -5.84 6.83 7.40
N ASP A 36 -6.61 7.92 7.35
CA ASP A 36 -6.13 9.17 6.81
C ASP A 36 -5.04 9.70 7.74
N SER A 37 -3.80 9.63 7.27
CA SER A 37 -2.64 10.23 7.91
C SER A 37 -2.71 11.74 7.76
N SER A 38 -3.46 12.38 8.65
CA SER A 38 -3.55 13.84 8.71
C SER A 38 -2.26 14.45 9.23
N VAL A 39 -1.92 15.65 8.75
CA VAL A 39 -0.75 16.37 9.23
C VAL A 39 -0.90 16.62 10.74
N GLY A 40 0.06 16.12 11.53
CA GLY A 40 0.04 16.22 12.99
C GLY A 40 -0.52 15.00 13.71
N SER A 41 -1.13 14.03 13.01
CA SER A 41 -1.50 12.76 13.63
C SER A 41 -0.26 11.89 13.89
N ILE A 42 -0.34 11.03 14.90
CA ILE A 42 0.71 10.06 15.19
C ILE A 42 0.76 9.05 14.05
N ALA A 43 1.95 8.83 13.48
CA ALA A 43 2.15 7.80 12.46
C ALA A 43 1.85 6.40 13.04
N PRO A 44 1.12 5.53 12.31
CA PRO A 44 0.83 4.17 12.76
C PRO A 44 2.11 3.39 13.04
N SER A 45 2.12 2.61 14.12
CA SER A 45 3.26 1.74 14.44
C SER A 45 3.31 0.56 13.47
N PHE A 46 4.48 0.33 12.89
CA PHE A 46 4.77 -0.86 12.12
C PHE A 46 6.14 -1.42 12.47
N GLU A 47 6.27 -2.73 12.24
CA GLU A 47 7.52 -3.46 12.36
C GLU A 47 7.71 -4.24 11.06
N LEU A 48 8.83 -4.03 10.37
CA LEU A 48 9.13 -4.74 9.14
C LEU A 48 10.53 -5.34 9.19
N PRO A 49 10.71 -6.51 8.56
CA PRO A 49 12.02 -7.06 8.36
C PRO A 49 12.81 -6.17 7.42
N ASP A 50 14.08 -6.18 7.71
CA ASP A 50 15.05 -5.33 7.13
C ASP A 50 15.72 -6.03 5.91
N LEU A 51 16.49 -5.34 5.05
CA LEU A 51 17.11 -6.01 3.88
C LEU A 51 18.19 -7.03 4.29
N GLN A 52 18.67 -6.98 5.53
CA GLN A 52 19.55 -7.93 6.18
C GLN A 52 18.78 -8.95 7.05
N GLY A 53 17.45 -8.82 7.16
CA GLY A 53 16.57 -9.69 7.94
C GLY A 53 16.36 -9.27 9.40
N GLU A 54 16.91 -8.14 9.84
CA GLU A 54 16.67 -7.64 11.20
C GLU A 54 15.23 -7.13 11.34
N THR A 55 14.73 -6.88 12.55
CA THR A 55 13.41 -6.25 12.73
C THR A 55 13.59 -4.76 12.99
N VAL A 56 12.99 -3.93 12.15
CA VAL A 56 13.03 -2.47 12.29
C VAL A 56 11.65 -1.94 12.65
N ARG A 57 11.58 -1.17 13.73
CA ARG A 57 10.32 -0.59 14.23
C ARG A 57 10.31 0.91 14.02
N LEU A 58 9.16 1.46 13.64
CA LEU A 58 9.02 2.92 13.47
C LEU A 58 9.30 3.69 14.79
N THR A 59 9.04 3.06 15.93
CA THR A 59 9.30 3.61 17.26
C THR A 59 10.78 3.87 17.53
N ASP A 60 11.70 3.14 16.91
CA ASP A 60 13.14 3.30 17.08
C ASP A 60 13.65 4.63 16.49
N PHE A 61 12.83 5.31 15.66
CA PHE A 61 13.15 6.59 15.02
C PHE A 61 12.43 7.79 15.66
N ARG A 62 11.78 7.61 16.82
CA ARG A 62 11.15 8.72 17.56
C ARG A 62 12.18 9.84 17.82
N GLY A 63 11.76 11.08 17.58
CA GLY A 63 12.62 12.27 17.73
C GLY A 63 13.53 12.56 16.52
N LYS A 64 13.51 11.73 15.48
CA LYS A 64 14.19 11.99 14.20
C LYS A 64 13.17 12.31 13.11
N GLY A 65 13.52 13.24 12.21
CA GLY A 65 12.78 13.43 10.97
C GLY A 65 12.97 12.22 10.06
N VAL A 66 11.90 11.50 9.78
CA VAL A 66 11.91 10.30 8.91
C VAL A 66 11.07 10.57 7.68
N LEU A 67 11.64 10.31 6.51
CA LEU A 67 10.92 10.26 5.25
C LEU A 67 10.70 8.80 4.88
N LEU A 68 9.43 8.38 4.81
CA LEU A 68 9.04 7.03 4.40
C LEU A 68 8.64 7.06 2.92
N ASN A 69 9.37 6.30 2.10
CA ASN A 69 9.13 6.21 0.65
C ASN A 69 8.58 4.83 0.29
N PHE A 70 7.32 4.76 -0.16
CA PHE A 70 6.69 3.53 -0.63
C PHE A 70 6.92 3.37 -2.14
N TRP A 71 7.79 2.44 -2.54
CA TRP A 71 8.14 2.22 -3.94
C TRP A 71 8.32 0.73 -4.25
N ALA A 72 8.45 0.41 -5.52
CA ALA A 72 8.72 -0.95 -5.99
C ALA A 72 9.77 -0.95 -7.11
N SER A 73 10.50 -2.05 -7.26
CA SER A 73 11.60 -2.20 -8.25
C SER A 73 11.17 -2.01 -9.71
N TRP A 74 9.89 -2.23 -9.99
CA TRP A 74 9.27 -2.04 -11.30
C TRP A 74 8.65 -0.65 -11.49
N CYS A 75 8.73 0.23 -10.50
CA CYS A 75 8.28 1.62 -10.60
C CYS A 75 9.37 2.48 -11.26
N GLY A 76 9.28 2.65 -12.58
CA GLY A 76 10.25 3.45 -13.36
C GLY A 76 10.44 4.89 -12.84
N PRO A 77 9.38 5.66 -12.55
CA PRO A 77 9.52 7.00 -11.97
C PRO A 77 10.19 7.00 -10.59
N CYS A 78 9.79 6.08 -9.70
CA CYS A 78 10.32 5.99 -8.34
C CYS A 78 11.85 5.77 -8.33
N VAL A 79 12.35 4.90 -9.22
CA VAL A 79 13.79 4.62 -9.36
C VAL A 79 14.57 5.86 -9.79
N LYS A 80 13.99 6.68 -10.67
CA LYS A 80 14.62 7.93 -11.15
C LYS A 80 14.66 9.02 -10.07
N GLU A 81 13.75 8.98 -9.09
CA GLU A 81 13.68 9.95 -7.99
C GLU A 81 14.63 9.62 -6.82
N MET A 82 15.02 8.35 -6.67
CA MET A 82 15.88 7.92 -5.56
C MET A 82 17.21 8.68 -5.44
N PRO A 83 17.96 8.98 -6.52
CA PRO A 83 19.22 9.72 -6.43
C PRO A 83 19.01 11.11 -5.82
N LEU A 84 17.94 11.81 -6.22
CA LEU A 84 17.61 13.14 -5.70
C LEU A 84 17.25 13.11 -4.22
N LEU A 85 16.52 12.07 -3.78
CA LEU A 85 16.18 11.88 -2.37
C LEU A 85 17.42 11.57 -1.51
N ASN A 86 18.37 10.82 -2.07
CA ASN A 86 19.62 10.48 -1.39
C ASN A 86 20.57 11.68 -1.28
N GLU A 87 20.65 12.52 -2.32
CA GLU A 87 21.50 13.71 -2.34
C GLU A 87 20.98 14.85 -1.46
N ARG A 88 19.66 15.02 -1.38
CA ARG A 88 19.02 16.08 -0.58
C ARG A 88 18.66 15.63 0.84
N GLY A 89 18.72 14.33 1.11
CA GLY A 89 18.37 13.70 2.37
C GLY A 89 19.43 13.92 3.46
N ASN A 90 19.50 15.12 4.04
CA ASN A 90 20.12 15.33 5.36
C ASN A 90 19.32 14.71 6.52
N CYS A 91 18.28 13.94 6.22
CA CYS A 91 17.48 13.20 7.17
C CYS A 91 17.71 11.71 6.96
N ALA A 92 17.67 10.94 8.05
CA ALA A 92 17.80 9.49 8.03
C ALA A 92 16.74 8.89 7.08
N ALA A 93 17.13 8.67 5.82
CA ALA A 93 16.40 7.81 4.93
C ALA A 93 16.40 6.44 5.60
N LEU A 94 15.22 5.94 5.90
CA LEU A 94 15.03 4.59 6.41
C LEU A 94 15.21 3.61 5.24
N MET A 95 16.39 3.69 4.59
CA MET A 95 16.94 2.53 3.92
C MET A 95 17.59 1.73 5.00
N ILE A 96 17.03 0.55 5.12
CA ILE A 96 17.45 -0.50 5.98
C ILE A 96 18.77 -1.12 5.45
N SER A 97 19.83 -0.34 5.52
CA SER A 97 21.21 -0.77 5.52
C SER A 97 22.06 0.45 5.88
N LYS A 98 23.03 0.27 6.75
CA LYS A 98 23.94 1.34 7.19
C LYS A 98 24.77 1.90 6.02
N PRO A 99 25.53 2.96 6.31
CA PRO A 99 25.24 4.36 6.06
C PRO A 99 25.40 4.75 4.58
N CYS A 100 24.54 5.63 4.08
CA CYS A 100 24.76 6.53 2.94
C CYS A 100 25.89 6.13 1.94
N TRP A 101 25.60 5.21 1.02
CA TRP A 101 26.03 5.27 -0.39
C TRP A 101 27.53 5.27 -0.78
N THR A 102 28.50 5.01 0.10
CA THR A 102 29.93 5.17 -0.28
C THR A 102 30.54 4.15 -1.25
N SER A 103 29.83 3.09 -1.69
CA SER A 103 30.46 2.04 -2.53
C SER A 103 29.87 1.81 -3.92
N PHE A 104 28.67 2.29 -4.26
CA PHE A 104 28.05 1.88 -5.54
C PHE A 104 28.46 2.74 -6.76
N VAL A 105 28.97 3.95 -6.55
CA VAL A 105 29.36 4.87 -7.66
C VAL A 105 30.83 4.71 -8.09
N ARG A 106 31.54 3.68 -7.65
CA ARG A 106 32.93 3.42 -8.08
C ARG A 106 33.08 2.27 -9.08
N MET A 107 31.99 1.69 -9.57
CA MET A 107 32.07 0.48 -10.41
C MET A 107 31.16 0.44 -11.64
N LEU A 108 30.63 1.59 -12.06
CA LEU A 108 30.09 1.85 -13.40
C LEU A 108 30.52 3.26 -13.84
#